data_AF-A0A1H7EI25-F1
#
_entry.id   AF-A0A1H7EI25-F1
#
_cell.length_a   1.000
_cell.length_b   1.000
_cell.length_c   1.000
_cell.angle_alpha   90.00
_cell.angle_beta   90.00
_cell.angle_gamma   90.00
#
_symmetry.space_group_name_H-M   'P 1'
#
loop_
_entity.id
_entity.type
_entity.pdbx_description
1 polymer ?
#
loop_
_entity_poly.entity_id
_entity_poly.type
_entity_poly.pdbx_seq_one_letter_code
_entity_poly.pdbx_strand_id
1 'polypeptide(L)'
;MRKGLMAVLCALAAGCSTQGQVNPDVMQIATAPLTCTSKAQCDAWWQRAHSWVTTHSRYEVTTATDALIQTTGPEGGTRALAFEITKTPNIDGTSTIGFAAHCDSSLGCKPNPWEAGADFKQFVRGSSPNLAAPSTSGQSAGTNGQSTSSPTGEPVSQ
;
A
#
# COMPACT_ATOMS: atom_id res chain seq x y z
N MET A 1 -12.37 16.10 71.64
CA MET A 1 -12.70 17.22 70.72
C MET A 1 -11.49 17.44 69.83
N ARG A 2 -11.38 16.72 68.70
CA ARG A 2 -11.68 17.11 67.29
C ARG A 2 -10.90 18.31 66.75
N LYS A 3 -10.11 18.02 65.69
CA LYS A 3 -9.68 18.82 64.51
C LYS A 3 -8.15 18.99 64.45
N GLY A 4 -7.44 18.61 63.39
CA GLY A 4 -7.85 18.07 62.10
C GLY A 4 -6.59 17.63 61.35
N LEU A 5 -6.66 16.42 60.80
CA LEU A 5 -5.65 15.77 59.97
C LEU A 5 -5.52 16.55 58.65
N MET A 6 -4.41 17.26 58.42
CA MET A 6 -4.12 17.83 57.09
C MET A 6 -3.38 16.78 56.26
N ALA A 7 -4.18 15.95 55.60
CA ALA A 7 -3.77 14.98 54.62
C ALA A 7 -3.37 15.68 53.31
N VAL A 8 -2.13 15.45 52.92
CA VAL A 8 -1.66 15.12 51.55
C VAL A 8 -2.61 15.52 50.42
N LEU A 9 -2.29 16.61 49.72
CA LEU A 9 -2.85 16.92 48.39
C LEU A 9 -1.74 16.87 47.32
N CYS A 10 -1.17 15.67 47.12
CA CYS A 10 -0.50 15.32 45.87
C CYS A 10 -1.58 14.93 44.85
N ALA A 11 -2.21 15.93 44.21
CA ALA A 11 -3.04 15.68 43.04
C ALA A 11 -2.10 15.39 41.85
N LEU A 12 -1.65 14.14 41.76
CA LEU A 12 -1.02 13.57 40.57
C LEU A 12 -2.06 13.49 39.45
N ALA A 13 -2.29 14.60 38.75
CA ALA A 13 -2.94 14.57 37.45
C ALA A 13 -1.93 14.05 36.40
N ALA A 14 -1.54 12.78 36.51
CA ALA A 14 -0.92 12.06 35.40
C ALA A 14 -2.02 11.72 34.39
N GLY A 15 -2.54 12.74 33.72
CA GLY A 15 -3.26 12.54 32.47
C GLY A 15 -2.22 12.10 31.44
N CYS A 16 -2.07 10.80 31.22
CA CYS A 16 -1.43 10.31 30.02
C CYS A 16 -2.28 10.79 28.84
N SER A 17 -1.92 11.94 28.28
CA SER A 17 -2.52 12.45 27.07
C SER A 17 -2.27 11.43 25.96
N THR A 18 -3.33 10.81 25.46
CA THR A 18 -3.33 9.93 24.28
C THR A 18 -3.12 10.73 22.98
N GLN A 19 -2.29 11.78 23.06
CA GLN A 19 -1.92 12.60 21.93
C GLN A 19 -0.92 11.82 21.09
N GLY A 20 -1.42 11.09 20.09
CA GLY A 20 -0.61 10.26 19.19
C GLY A 20 -0.98 8.79 19.14
N GLN A 21 -2.13 8.37 19.70
CA GLN A 21 -2.58 6.99 19.59
C GLN A 21 -3.01 6.67 18.15
N VAL A 22 -2.13 5.99 17.41
CA VAL A 22 -2.41 5.43 16.09
C VAL A 22 -3.43 4.30 16.26
N ASN A 23 -4.40 4.19 15.36
CA ASN A 23 -5.32 3.05 15.35
C ASN A 23 -4.51 1.73 15.31
N PRO A 24 -4.75 0.77 16.22
CA PRO A 24 -3.97 -0.48 16.28
C PRO A 24 -3.97 -1.25 14.96
N ASP A 25 -5.05 -1.22 14.19
CA ASP A 25 -5.12 -1.89 12.88
C ASP A 25 -4.19 -1.22 11.86
N VAL A 26 -4.15 0.12 11.84
CA VAL A 26 -3.23 0.90 11.00
C VAL A 26 -1.79 0.60 11.39
N MET A 27 -1.49 0.54 12.68
CA MET A 27 -0.16 0.20 13.18
C MET A 27 0.26 -1.22 12.76
N GLN A 28 -0.64 -2.20 12.86
CA GLN A 28 -0.35 -3.57 12.43
C GLN A 28 -0.04 -3.64 10.94
N ILE A 29 -0.82 -2.98 10.08
CA ILE A 29 -0.58 -2.96 8.64
C ILE A 29 0.74 -2.22 8.34
N ALA A 30 0.93 -1.05 8.93
CA ALA A 30 2.10 -0.20 8.72
C ALA A 30 3.40 -0.79 9.29
N THR A 31 3.35 -1.76 10.21
CA THR A 31 4.53 -2.51 10.69
C THR A 31 4.75 -3.84 9.97
N ALA A 32 3.72 -4.43 9.36
CA ALA A 32 3.86 -5.70 8.64
C ALA A 32 4.81 -5.58 7.42
N PRO A 33 5.78 -6.48 7.24
CA PRO A 33 6.73 -6.42 6.14
C PRO A 33 6.03 -6.54 4.78
N LEU A 34 6.52 -5.80 3.78
CA LEU A 34 6.05 -5.87 2.40
C LEU A 34 7.10 -6.63 1.59
N THR A 35 7.12 -7.95 1.75
CA THR A 35 8.09 -8.85 1.10
C THR A 35 7.46 -9.54 -0.10
N CYS A 36 8.12 -9.45 -1.26
CA CYS A 36 7.75 -10.14 -2.50
C CYS A 36 8.68 -11.33 -2.74
N THR A 37 8.16 -12.41 -3.32
CA THR A 37 8.84 -13.72 -3.36
C THR A 37 9.31 -14.15 -4.75
N SER A 38 8.75 -13.59 -5.81
CA SER A 38 9.17 -13.87 -7.19
C SER A 38 9.55 -12.59 -7.90
N LYS A 39 10.46 -12.67 -8.89
CA LYS A 39 10.85 -11.52 -9.70
C LYS A 39 9.64 -10.79 -10.29
N ALA A 40 8.70 -11.53 -10.88
CA ALA A 40 7.49 -10.95 -11.46
C ALA A 40 6.63 -10.22 -10.42
N GLN A 41 6.48 -10.77 -9.21
CA GLN A 41 5.75 -10.11 -8.13
C GLN A 41 6.49 -8.85 -7.65
N CYS A 42 7.80 -8.93 -7.46
CA CYS A 42 8.62 -7.80 -7.03
C CYS A 42 8.61 -6.66 -8.04
N ASP A 43 8.70 -6.97 -9.34
CA ASP A 43 8.63 -5.98 -10.41
C ASP A 43 7.25 -5.29 -10.42
N ALA A 44 6.16 -6.08 -10.32
CA ALA A 44 4.79 -5.54 -10.24
C ALA A 44 4.56 -4.68 -8.99
N TRP A 45 5.04 -5.12 -7.83
CA TRP A 45 4.90 -4.36 -6.57
C TRP A 45 5.72 -3.08 -6.59
N TRP A 46 6.91 -3.11 -7.18
CA TRP A 46 7.74 -1.92 -7.35
C TRP A 46 7.09 -0.88 -8.27
N GLN A 47 6.48 -1.33 -9.38
CA GLN A 47 5.70 -0.45 -10.26
C GLN A 47 4.50 0.17 -9.53
N ARG A 48 3.75 -0.62 -8.74
CA ARG A 48 2.64 -0.09 -7.92
C ARG A 48 3.13 0.90 -6.88
N ALA A 49 4.28 0.66 -6.26
CA ALA A 49 4.88 1.58 -5.30
C ALA A 49 5.19 2.93 -5.95
N HIS A 50 5.80 2.93 -7.13
CA HIS A 50 6.03 4.14 -7.92
C HIS A 50 4.72 4.87 -8.23
N SER A 51 3.72 4.16 -8.76
CA SER A 51 2.40 4.75 -9.05
C SER A 51 1.74 5.36 -7.82
N TRP A 52 1.80 4.68 -6.67
CA TRP A 52 1.24 5.19 -5.43
C TRP A 52 1.90 6.49 -5.01
N VAL A 53 3.24 6.55 -4.99
CA VAL A 53 3.98 7.77 -4.64
C VAL A 53 3.62 8.92 -5.57
N THR A 54 3.60 8.68 -6.89
CA THR A 54 3.25 9.73 -7.87
C THR A 54 1.83 10.27 -7.74
N THR A 55 0.91 9.49 -7.18
CA THR A 55 -0.50 9.87 -7.04
C THR A 55 -0.85 10.44 -5.66
N HIS A 56 -0.06 10.12 -4.63
CA HIS A 56 -0.31 10.54 -3.25
C HIS A 56 0.63 11.66 -2.79
N SER A 57 1.72 11.90 -3.52
CA SER A 57 2.67 12.96 -3.21
C SER A 57 2.21 14.34 -3.71
N ARG A 58 2.45 15.35 -2.88
CA ARG A 58 2.43 16.77 -3.29
C ARG A 58 3.75 17.20 -3.91
N TYR A 59 4.81 16.43 -3.70
CA TYR A 59 6.16 16.68 -4.17
C TYR A 59 6.47 15.81 -5.40
N GLU A 60 7.27 16.34 -6.31
CA GLU A 60 7.76 15.59 -7.45
C GLU A 60 8.70 14.47 -7.03
N VAL A 61 8.66 13.37 -7.78
CA VAL A 61 9.64 12.28 -7.65
C VAL A 61 10.95 12.73 -8.29
N THR A 62 12.02 12.81 -7.50
CA THR A 62 13.37 13.19 -7.95
C THR A 62 14.25 12.00 -8.28
N THR A 63 13.99 10.88 -7.62
CA THR A 63 14.73 9.63 -7.83
C THR A 63 13.74 8.50 -8.05
N ALA A 64 13.94 7.74 -9.12
CA ALA A 64 13.21 6.51 -9.40
C ALA A 64 14.17 5.53 -10.06
N THR A 65 14.71 4.61 -9.27
CA THR A 65 15.63 3.55 -9.72
C THR A 65 15.02 2.18 -9.42
N ASP A 66 15.78 1.12 -9.70
CA ASP A 66 15.37 -0.23 -9.33
C ASP A 66 15.35 -0.48 -7.81
N ALA A 67 15.93 0.41 -6.99
CA ALA A 67 16.06 0.22 -5.54
C ALA A 67 15.56 1.40 -4.68
N LEU A 68 15.31 2.56 -5.27
CA LEU A 68 14.94 3.78 -4.55
C LEU A 68 13.91 4.60 -5.33
N ILE A 69 12.84 5.02 -4.65
CA ILE A 69 11.91 6.07 -5.08
C ILE A 69 11.95 7.18 -4.02
N GLN A 70 12.20 8.42 -4.42
CA GLN A 70 12.31 9.54 -3.49
C GLN A 70 11.71 10.82 -4.08
N THR A 71 11.11 11.64 -3.21
CA THR A 71 10.54 12.96 -3.58
C THR A 71 11.42 14.13 -3.14
N THR A 72 11.23 15.33 -3.72
CA THR A 72 11.97 16.57 -3.38
C THR A 72 11.79 17.05 -1.93
N GLY A 73 10.58 16.95 -1.38
CA GLY A 73 10.20 17.61 -0.13
C GLY A 73 10.68 16.94 1.16
N PRO A 74 10.20 17.39 2.33
CA PRO A 74 9.32 18.53 2.56
C PRO A 74 10.09 19.83 2.81
N GLU A 75 9.48 20.96 2.50
CA GLU A 75 10.03 22.31 2.74
C GLU A 75 8.97 23.25 3.35
N GLY A 76 9.40 24.19 4.19
CA GLY A 76 8.60 25.36 4.56
C GLY A 76 7.50 25.13 5.59
N GLY A 77 7.69 24.28 6.60
CA GLY A 77 6.72 24.20 7.70
C GLY A 77 5.47 23.35 7.39
N THR A 78 5.44 22.72 6.21
CA THR A 78 4.27 22.04 5.64
C THR A 78 4.01 20.67 6.25
N ARG A 79 2.71 20.33 6.30
CA ARG A 79 2.21 19.05 6.82
C ARG A 79 2.16 17.94 5.77
N ALA A 80 2.43 18.26 4.50
CA ALA A 80 2.44 17.30 3.41
C ALA A 80 3.59 16.31 3.58
N LEU A 81 3.34 15.04 3.25
CA LEU A 81 4.33 13.98 3.32
C LEU A 81 5.24 14.01 2.10
N ALA A 82 6.54 13.94 2.34
CA ALA A 82 7.53 13.46 1.40
C ALA A 82 7.78 11.97 1.63
N PHE A 83 8.23 11.28 0.59
CA PHE A 83 8.36 9.84 0.58
C PHE A 83 9.76 9.39 0.19
N GLU A 84 10.19 8.31 0.85
CA GLU A 84 11.33 7.50 0.48
C GLU A 84 10.92 6.03 0.52
N ILE A 85 10.95 5.35 -0.61
CA ILE A 85 10.60 3.94 -0.76
C ILE A 85 11.84 3.20 -1.23
N THR A 86 12.16 2.08 -0.57
CA THR A 86 13.33 1.26 -0.89
C THR A 86 12.92 -0.14 -1.33
N LYS A 87 13.72 -0.77 -2.20
CA LYS A 87 13.63 -2.21 -2.51
C LYS A 87 14.94 -2.87 -2.17
N THR A 88 14.93 -3.69 -1.12
CA THR A 88 16.13 -4.36 -0.62
C THR A 88 16.04 -5.86 -0.94
N PRO A 89 17.00 -6.44 -1.68
CA PRO A 89 17.05 -7.88 -1.89
C PRO A 89 17.41 -8.60 -0.59
N ASN A 90 16.78 -9.75 -0.35
CA ASN A 90 17.04 -10.62 0.78
C ASN A 90 17.91 -11.81 0.34
N ILE A 91 18.61 -12.45 1.29
CA ILE A 91 19.52 -13.58 1.02
C ILE A 91 18.81 -14.83 0.47
N ASP A 92 17.52 -14.96 0.74
CA ASP A 92 16.66 -16.07 0.31
C ASP A 92 16.09 -15.87 -1.11
N GLY A 93 16.50 -14.79 -1.80
CA GLY A 93 16.03 -14.46 -3.16
C GLY A 93 14.71 -13.68 -3.18
N THR A 94 14.12 -13.38 -2.02
CA THR A 94 12.99 -12.45 -1.91
C THR A 94 13.46 -11.00 -1.93
N SER A 95 12.54 -10.03 -1.95
CA SER A 95 12.90 -8.62 -1.71
C SER A 95 11.88 -7.96 -0.79
N THR A 96 12.35 -7.04 0.04
CA THR A 96 11.53 -6.25 0.96
C THR A 96 11.39 -4.83 0.44
N ILE A 97 10.14 -4.35 0.35
CA ILE A 97 9.83 -2.98 0.00
C ILE A 97 9.62 -2.17 1.28
N GLY A 98 10.51 -1.21 1.53
CA GLY A 98 10.44 -0.29 2.66
C GLY A 98 9.59 0.94 2.35
N PHE A 99 8.92 1.48 3.36
CA PHE A 99 8.15 2.73 3.27
C PHE A 99 8.61 3.68 4.36
N ALA A 100 9.06 4.87 3.98
CA ALA A 100 9.32 5.98 4.87
C ALA A 100 8.58 7.22 4.39
N ALA A 101 7.98 7.95 5.32
CA ALA A 101 7.32 9.21 5.06
C ALA A 101 7.58 10.20 6.19
N HIS A 102 7.81 11.45 5.83
CA HIS A 102 8.03 12.54 6.79
C HIS A 102 7.47 13.86 6.26
N CYS A 103 7.25 14.81 7.17
CA CYS A 103 6.85 16.18 6.85
C CYS A 103 7.68 17.17 7.68
N ASP A 104 7.63 18.44 7.32
CA ASP A 104 8.36 19.53 8.00
C ASP A 104 7.38 20.36 8.85
N SER A 105 6.61 19.76 9.76
CA SER A 105 5.65 20.52 10.58
C SER A 105 5.65 20.12 12.04
N SER A 106 5.77 21.09 12.94
CA SER A 106 5.67 20.91 14.39
C SER A 106 4.27 20.51 14.86
N LEU A 107 3.23 20.73 14.03
CA LEU A 107 1.85 20.32 14.29
C LEU A 107 1.57 18.87 13.84
N GLY A 108 2.57 18.18 13.30
CA GLY A 108 2.48 16.83 12.76
C GLY A 108 1.93 16.75 11.33
N CYS A 109 2.19 15.62 10.69
CA CYS A 109 1.86 15.41 9.28
C CYS A 109 0.37 15.17 9.03
N LYS A 110 -0.09 15.48 7.81
CA LYS A 110 -1.43 15.15 7.32
C LYS A 110 -1.36 14.63 5.87
N PRO A 111 -1.74 13.36 5.62
CA PRO A 111 -2.06 12.32 6.60
C PRO A 111 -0.85 12.01 7.51
N ASN A 112 -1.07 11.26 8.59
CA ASN A 112 0.07 10.83 9.40
C ASN A 112 0.85 9.70 8.70
N PRO A 113 2.16 9.51 8.99
CA PRO A 113 2.97 8.51 8.29
C PRO A 113 2.48 7.07 8.43
N TRP A 114 1.80 6.74 9.53
CA TRP A 114 1.26 5.39 9.76
C TRP A 114 0.08 5.09 8.84
N GLU A 115 -0.86 6.03 8.72
CA GLU A 115 -1.98 5.92 7.79
C GLU A 115 -1.50 5.78 6.35
N ALA A 116 -0.55 6.63 5.94
CA ALA A 116 0.03 6.59 4.61
C ALA A 116 0.76 5.26 4.34
N GLY A 117 1.51 4.75 5.33
CA GLY A 117 2.21 3.46 5.21
C GLY A 117 1.26 2.27 5.14
N ALA A 118 0.14 2.31 5.85
CA ALA A 118 -0.88 1.26 5.77
C ALA A 118 -1.55 1.24 4.39
N ASP A 119 -1.98 2.41 3.89
CA ASP A 119 -2.58 2.57 2.57
C ASP A 119 -1.63 2.14 1.44
N PHE A 120 -0.38 2.60 1.48
CA PHE A 120 0.67 2.19 0.55
C PHE A 120 0.80 0.66 0.47
N LYS A 121 0.89 -0.01 1.61
CA LYS A 121 1.07 -1.47 1.65
C LYS A 121 -0.16 -2.22 1.13
N GLN A 122 -1.37 -1.71 1.36
CA GLN A 122 -2.59 -2.30 0.81
C GLN A 122 -2.64 -2.13 -0.71
N PHE A 123 -2.31 -0.93 -1.22
CA PHE A 123 -2.27 -0.64 -2.65
C PHE A 123 -1.25 -1.50 -3.38
N VAL A 124 -0.03 -1.62 -2.85
CA VAL A 124 1.04 -2.40 -3.49
C VAL A 124 0.69 -3.88 -3.56
N ARG A 125 0.09 -4.45 -2.51
CA ARG A 125 -0.39 -5.84 -2.53
C ARG A 125 -1.52 -6.06 -3.53
N GLY A 126 -2.22 -5.00 -3.95
CA GLY A 126 -3.40 -5.07 -4.79
C GLY A 126 -4.68 -5.33 -3.98
N SER A 127 -4.66 -5.03 -2.68
CA SER A 127 -5.81 -5.17 -1.78
C SER A 127 -6.64 -3.89 -1.70
N SER A 128 -6.49 -2.96 -2.64
CA SER A 128 -7.32 -1.76 -2.71
C SER A 128 -8.79 -2.15 -2.91
N PRO A 129 -9.72 -1.74 -2.03
CA PRO A 129 -11.14 -2.06 -2.16
C PRO A 129 -11.77 -1.49 -3.45
N ASN A 130 -11.05 -0.64 -4.20
CA ASN A 130 -11.58 0.07 -5.35
C ASN A 130 -10.91 -0.24 -6.70
N LEU A 131 -10.11 -1.31 -6.79
CA LEU A 131 -9.61 -1.80 -8.08
C LEU A 131 -9.65 -3.32 -8.14
N ALA A 132 -10.83 -3.90 -7.94
CA ALA A 132 -11.15 -5.17 -8.56
C ALA A 132 -11.09 -4.96 -10.08
N ALA A 133 -9.96 -5.32 -10.69
CA ALA A 133 -9.89 -5.50 -12.12
C ALA A 133 -11.00 -6.50 -12.55
N PRO A 134 -11.63 -6.32 -13.73
CA PRO A 134 -12.57 -7.31 -14.23
C PRO A 134 -11.82 -8.63 -14.33
N SER A 135 -12.29 -9.62 -13.56
CA SER A 135 -11.80 -10.99 -13.71
C SER A 135 -12.09 -11.40 -15.15
N THR A 136 -11.05 -11.54 -15.95
CA THR A 136 -11.11 -12.28 -17.20
C THR A 136 -11.34 -13.74 -16.82
N SER A 137 -12.60 -14.06 -16.54
CA SER A 137 -13.07 -15.43 -16.46
C SER A 137 -12.83 -16.03 -17.83
N GLY A 138 -11.79 -16.86 -17.94
CA GLY A 138 -11.52 -17.65 -19.11
C GLY A 138 -12.76 -18.48 -19.46
N GLN A 139 -13.50 -18.04 -20.46
CA GLN A 139 -14.45 -18.87 -21.16
C GLN A 139 -13.64 -19.69 -22.15
N SER A 140 -13.26 -20.88 -21.70
CA SER A 140 -12.72 -21.95 -22.53
C SER A 140 -13.76 -22.31 -23.60
N ALA A 141 -13.64 -21.73 -24.79
CA ALA A 141 -14.32 -22.23 -25.98
C ALA A 141 -13.59 -23.52 -26.39
N GLY A 142 -14.09 -24.64 -25.86
CA GLY A 142 -13.64 -25.97 -26.22
C GLY A 142 -13.85 -26.22 -27.70
N THR A 143 -12.75 -26.38 -28.41
CA THR A 143 -12.66 -27.13 -29.67
C THR A 143 -13.26 -28.52 -29.45
N ASN A 144 -14.39 -28.80 -30.09
CA ASN A 144 -14.76 -30.18 -30.40
C ASN A 144 -15.06 -30.23 -31.90
N GLY A 145 -14.16 -30.86 -32.63
CA GLY A 145 -14.37 -31.17 -34.03
C GLY A 145 -15.36 -32.32 -34.17
N GLN A 146 -16.24 -32.23 -35.17
CA GLN A 146 -16.68 -33.42 -35.87
C GLN A 146 -16.99 -33.07 -37.32
N SER A 147 -16.10 -33.57 -38.18
CA SER A 147 -16.25 -33.66 -39.62
C SER A 147 -17.34 -34.66 -39.98
N THR A 148 -18.24 -34.34 -40.91
CA THR A 148 -18.70 -35.29 -41.92
C THR A 148 -19.09 -34.56 -43.21
N SER A 149 -18.42 -35.00 -44.27
CA SER A 149 -18.52 -34.65 -45.69
C SER A 149 -19.92 -34.87 -46.26
N SER A 150 -20.38 -33.99 -47.17
CA SER A 150 -21.54 -34.22 -48.03
C SER A 150 -21.07 -34.49 -49.46
N PRO A 151 -21.47 -35.61 -50.11
CA PRO A 151 -21.27 -35.82 -51.53
C PRO A 151 -22.51 -35.39 -52.34
N THR A 152 -22.21 -34.77 -53.47
CA THR A 152 -22.94 -34.61 -54.73
C THR A 152 -24.11 -35.57 -55.00
N GLY A 153 -25.22 -35.03 -55.54
CA GLY A 153 -26.24 -35.82 -56.24
C GLY A 153 -27.52 -35.04 -56.63
N GLU A 154 -27.49 -34.32 -57.76
CA GLU A 154 -28.62 -34.31 -58.72
C GLU A 154 -28.76 -35.74 -59.33
N PRO A 155 -29.90 -36.20 -59.94
CA PRO A 155 -30.89 -35.43 -60.72
C PRO A 155 -32.38 -35.92 -60.70
N VAL A 156 -33.22 -35.21 -61.48
CA VAL A 156 -34.33 -35.69 -62.35
C VAL A 156 -35.82 -35.70 -61.88
N SER A 157 -36.61 -34.95 -62.66
CA SER A 157 -38.02 -35.07 -63.12
C SER A 157 -39.12 -35.73 -62.27
N GLN A 158 -40.21 -34.99 -62.07
CA GLN A 158 -41.48 -35.18 -62.80
C GLN A 158 -42.24 -33.85 -62.94
#